data_AF-A0AAJ0PYH5-F1
#
_entry.id   AF-A0AAJ0PYH5-F1
#
_cell.length_a   1.000
_cell.length_b   1.000
_cell.length_c   1.000
_cell.angle_alpha   90.00
_cell.angle_beta   90.00
_cell.angle_gamma   90.00
#
_symmetry.space_group_name_H-M   'P 1'
#
loop_
_entity.id
_entity.type
_entity.pdbx_description
1 polymer ?
#
loop_
_entity_poly.entity_id
_entity_poly.type
_entity_poly.pdbx_seq_one_letter_code
_entity_poly.pdbx_strand_id
1 'polypeptide(L)' 'MLPPFVVYRTSRTDEARFETICDSLGQRLDDFWKTAPIPYRAQNAGEYEIPRLTLRDDVAPERSGFAAHIA' A
#
# COMPACT_ATOMS: atom_id res chain seq x y z
N MET A 1 1.47 -4.66 4.88
CA MET A 1 1.08 -5.03 3.49
C MET A 1 2.04 -4.33 2.54
N LEU A 2 2.61 -5.01 1.54
CA LEU A 2 3.56 -4.39 0.59
C LEU A 2 2.83 -3.63 -0.51
N PRO A 3 3.38 -2.53 -1.05
CA PRO A 3 2.81 -1.85 -2.21
C PRO A 3 2.45 -2.85 -3.34
N PRO A 4 1.26 -2.72 -3.95
CA PRO A 4 0.80 -3.65 -4.97
C PRO A 4 1.63 -3.52 -6.26
N PHE A 5 1.82 -4.63 -6.96
CA PHE A 5 2.31 -4.62 -8.34
C PHE A 5 1.11 -4.63 -9.28
N VAL A 6 0.91 -3.55 -10.03
CA VAL A 6 -0.26 -3.38 -10.89
C VAL A 6 0.17 -3.19 -12.33
N VAL A 7 -0.36 -4.03 -13.22
CA VAL A 7 -0.15 -3.92 -14.67
C VAL A 7 -1.46 -3.50 -15.32
N TYR A 8 -1.46 -2.35 -15.97
CA TYR A 8 -2.60 -1.82 -16.71
C TYR A 8 -2.57 -2.23 -18.19
N ARG A 9 -3.72 -2.14 -18.86
CA ARG A 9 -3.88 -2.39 -20.31
C ARG A 9 -3.34 -3.76 -20.75
N THR A 10 -3.55 -4.79 -19.94
CA THR A 10 -3.05 -6.15 -20.19
C THR A 10 -3.58 -6.77 -21.48
N SER A 11 -4.73 -6.32 -21.99
CA SER A 11 -5.28 -6.75 -23.29
C SER A 11 -4.49 -6.26 -24.51
N ARG A 12 -3.52 -5.36 -24.33
CA ARG A 12 -2.66 -4.81 -25.39
C ARG A 12 -1.17 -5.04 -25.11
N THR A 13 -0.85 -6.10 -24.38
CA THR A 13 0.54 -6.47 -24.11
C THR A 13 1.10 -7.24 -25.29
N ASP A 14 2.16 -6.70 -25.90
CA ASP A 14 3.00 -7.40 -26.88
C ASP A 14 4.18 -8.08 -26.18
N GLU A 15 5.02 -8.77 -26.95
CA GLU A 15 6.15 -9.55 -26.45
C GLU A 15 7.17 -8.68 -25.69
N ALA A 16 7.59 -7.55 -26.27
CA ALA A 16 8.54 -6.64 -25.63
C ALA A 16 8.01 -6.07 -24.31
N ARG A 17 6.72 -5.70 -24.27
CA ARG A 17 6.09 -5.25 -23.03
C ARG A 17 5.96 -6.37 -22.01
N PHE A 18 5.68 -7.61 -22.46
CA PHE A 18 5.61 -8.76 -21.58
C PHE A 18 6.95 -9.04 -20.88
N GLU A 19 8.05 -9.01 -21.63
CA GLU A 19 9.41 -9.15 -21.07
C GLU A 19 9.68 -8.07 -20.01
N THR A 20 9.36 -6.81 -20.32
CA THR A 20 9.50 -5.70 -19.35
C THR A 20 8.68 -5.92 -18.07
N ILE A 21 7.46 -6.48 -18.19
CA ILE A 21 6.62 -6.81 -17.02
C ILE A 21 7.27 -7.93 -16.20
N CYS A 22 7.80 -8.96 -16.85
CA CYS A 22 8.48 -10.07 -16.18
C CYS A 22 9.72 -9.59 -15.41
N ASP A 23 10.54 -8.74 -16.02
CA ASP A 23 11.72 -8.15 -15.36
C ASP A 23 11.33 -7.30 -14.15
N SER A 24 10.31 -6.46 -14.30
CA SER A 24 9.79 -5.62 -13.21
C SER A 24 9.22 -6.45 -12.06
N LEU A 25 8.51 -7.54 -12.37
CA LEU A 25 8.00 -8.47 -11.37
C LEU A 25 9.15 -9.21 -10.67
N GLY A 26 10.15 -9.65 -11.43
CA GLY A 26 11.36 -10.31 -10.90
C GLY A 26 12.07 -9.42 -9.89
N GLN A 27 12.36 -8.17 -10.25
CA GLN A 27 12.98 -7.20 -9.35
C GLN A 27 12.17 -6.99 -8.06
N ARG A 28 10.84 -6.92 -8.16
CA ARG A 28 9.99 -6.79 -6.97
C ARG A 28 10.07 -8.00 -6.04
N LEU A 29 10.20 -9.21 -6.60
CA LEU A 29 10.38 -10.43 -5.80
C LEU A 29 11.77 -10.47 -5.15
N ASP A 30 12.80 -10.03 -5.86
CA ASP A 30 14.16 -9.92 -5.32
C ASP A 30 14.24 -8.94 -4.14
N ASP A 31 13.41 -7.90 -4.15
CA ASP A 31 13.29 -6.90 -3.09
C ASP A 31 12.17 -7.19 -2.09
N PHE A 32 11.55 -8.38 -2.13
CA PHE A 32 10.37 -8.70 -1.31
C PHE A 32 10.58 -8.46 0.19
N TRP A 33 11.75 -8.84 0.72
CA TRP A 33 12.09 -8.66 2.13
C TRP A 33 12.67 -7.28 2.47
N LYS A 34 12.99 -6.47 1.47
CA LYS A 34 13.59 -5.14 1.63
C LYS A 34 12.56 -4.02 1.47
N THR A 35 11.52 -4.27 0.67
CA THR A 35 10.48 -3.28 0.35
C THR A 35 9.72 -2.90 1.61
N ALA A 36 9.68 -1.60 1.91
CA ALA A 36 8.91 -1.07 3.03
C ALA A 36 7.41 -1.38 2.85
N PRO A 37 6.73 -1.92 3.87
CA PRO A 37 5.28 -2.04 3.86
C PRO A 37 4.59 -0.68 3.83
N ILE A 38 3.34 -0.65 3.36
CA ILE A 38 2.43 0.48 3.55
C ILE A 38 2.24 0.68 5.07
N PRO A 39 2.51 1.89 5.61
CA PRO A 39 2.49 2.15 7.05
C PRO A 39 1.06 2.41 7.52
N TYR A 40 0.22 1.38 7.49
CA TYR A 40 -1.12 1.48 8.05
C TYR A 40 -1.06 1.67 9.58
N ARG A 41 -1.90 2.56 10.09
CA ARG A 41 -2.07 2.80 11.52
C ARG A 41 -2.61 1.55 12.21
N ALA A 42 -2.04 1.20 13.36
CA ALA A 42 -2.46 0.03 14.12
C ALA A 42 -3.69 0.36 14.99
N GLN A 43 -4.76 -0.43 14.87
CA GLN A 43 -6.03 -0.17 15.56
C GLN A 43 -5.86 -0.10 17.09
N ASN A 44 -5.16 -1.08 17.69
CA ASN A 44 -5.07 -1.24 19.14
C ASN A 44 -3.78 -0.64 19.72
N ALA A 45 -3.18 0.35 19.05
CA ALA A 45 -1.94 1.00 19.46
C ALA A 45 -2.14 2.45 19.96
N GLY A 46 -3.38 2.86 20.21
CA GLY A 46 -3.70 4.15 20.87
C GLY A 46 -4.11 5.30 19.94
N GLU A 47 -4.06 5.10 18.62
CA GLU A 47 -4.44 6.12 17.63
C GLU A 47 -5.95 6.13 17.31
N TYR A 48 -6.67 5.06 17.69
CA TYR A 48 -8.11 4.94 17.53
C TYR A 48 -8.81 4.97 18.88
N GLU A 49 -9.95 5.63 18.94
CA GLU A 49 -10.84 5.57 20.10
C GLU A 49 -11.49 4.19 20.21
N ILE A 50 -11.39 3.53 21.35
CA ILE A 50 -12.05 2.24 21.62
C ILE A 50 -13.24 2.51 22.55
N PRO A 51 -14.47 2.01 22.26
CA PRO A 51 -14.82 1.01 21.24
C PRO A 51 -15.28 1.59 19.89
N ARG A 52 -15.25 2.91 19.69
CA ARG A 52 -15.84 3.57 18.51
C ARG A 52 -15.10 3.26 17.21
N LEU A 53 -13.82 2.91 17.29
CA LEU A 53 -12.90 2.66 16.18
C LEU A 53 -12.76 3.83 15.20
N THR A 54 -13.01 5.05 15.68
CA THR A 54 -12.69 6.29 14.97
C THR A 54 -11.26 6.69 15.28
N LEU A 55 -10.55 7.21 14.27
CA LEU A 55 -9.25 7.82 14.49
C LEU A 55 -9.44 9.02 15.43
N ARG A 56 -8.54 9.20 16.40
CA ARG A 56 -8.61 10.35 17.30
C ARG A 56 -8.37 11.66 16.54
N ASP A 57 -9.00 12.73 17.01
CA ASP A 57 -8.97 14.05 16.37
C ASP A 57 -7.54 14.64 16.27
N ASP A 58 -6.64 14.25 17.17
CA ASP A 58 -5.26 14.73 17.23
C ASP A 58 -4.29 13.98 16.30
N VAL A 59 -4.67 12.80 15.77
CA VAL A 59 -3.75 11.93 15.01
C VAL A 59 -3.63 12.36 13.54
N ALA A 60 -4.72 12.79 12.92
CA ALA A 60 -4.72 13.30 11.53
C ALA A 60 -5.80 14.37 11.34
N PRO A 61 -5.69 15.53 12.03
CA PRO A 61 -6.78 16.50 12.18
C PRO A 61 -7.33 17.06 10.87
N GLU A 62 -6.51 17.11 9.82
CA GLU A 62 -6.88 17.68 8.52
C GLU A 62 -7.21 16.61 7.46
N ARG A 63 -7.30 15.33 7.85
CA ARG A 63 -7.53 14.22 6.91
C ARG A 63 -8.77 13.42 7.28
N SER A 64 -9.50 13.02 6.24
CA SER A 64 -10.60 12.06 6.34
C SER A 64 -10.52 11.04 5.20
N GLY A 65 -11.34 9.98 5.29
CA GLY A 65 -11.32 8.87 4.32
C GLY A 65 -10.06 7.99 4.44
N PHE A 66 -9.79 7.17 3.41
CA PHE A 66 -8.74 6.15 3.47
C PHE A 66 -7.34 6.70 3.79
N ALA A 67 -7.03 7.91 3.34
CA ALA A 67 -5.72 8.53 3.54
C ALA A 67 -5.43 8.90 4.99
N ALA A 68 -6.44 8.99 5.86
CA ALA A 68 -6.25 9.23 7.30
C ALA A 68 -5.56 8.04 8.01
N HIS A 69 -5.61 6.85 7.42
CA HIS A 69 -5.10 5.61 8.03
C HIS A 69 -3.65 5.28 7.64
N ILE A 70 -2.94 6.23 7.04
CA ILE A 70 -1.51 6.15 6.76
C ILE A 70 -0.76 6.99 7.81
N ALA A 71 0.24 6.38 8.44
CA ALA A 71 1.10 7.01 9.44
C ALA A 71 2.09 8.01 8.82
#